data_AF-A0A6N9QI52-F1
#
_entry.id   AF-A0A6N9QI52-F1
#
_cell.length_a   1.000
_cell.length_b   1.000
_cell.length_c   1.000
_cell.angle_alpha   90.00
_cell.angle_beta   90.00
_cell.angle_gamma   90.00
#
_symmetry.space_group_name_H-M   'P 1'
#
loop_
_entity.id
_entity.type
_entity.pdbx_description
1 polymer ?
#
loop_
_entity_poly.entity_id
_entity_poly.type
_entity_poly.pdbx_seq_one_letter_code
_entity_poly.pdbx_strand_id
1 'polypeptide(L)'
;MKKDITEKLNFEENPKLVIKGAEIEVDTDATTVLKVMGAIGNESDLTPKDVVKVYETIFKEKERQKIEKLQLKMRDFQVLVSEAISLITGDEEPGE
;
A
#
# COMPACT_ATOMS: atom_id res chain seq x y z
N MET A 1 1.18 -34.23 -15.40
CA MET A 1 1.34 -33.20 -16.45
C MET A 1 1.65 -31.88 -15.75
N LYS A 2 2.62 -31.09 -16.24
CA LYS A 2 2.99 -29.79 -15.67
C LYS A 2 2.58 -28.67 -16.63
N LYS A 3 2.08 -27.55 -16.11
CA LYS A 3 1.73 -26.36 -16.89
C LYS A 3 2.52 -25.17 -16.35
N ASP A 4 3.36 -24.58 -17.18
CA ASP A 4 4.07 -23.35 -16.89
C ASP A 4 3.12 -22.15 -17.10
N ILE A 5 3.16 -21.18 -16.19
CA ILE A 5 2.35 -19.95 -16.23
C ILE A 5 3.21 -18.69 -16.11
N THR A 6 4.54 -18.78 -16.18
CA THR A 6 5.47 -17.65 -15.99
C THR A 6 5.08 -16.45 -16.86
N GLU A 7 4.81 -16.67 -18.14
CA GLU A 7 4.41 -15.63 -19.10
C GLU A 7 3.04 -14.99 -18.81
N LYS A 8 2.27 -15.53 -17.86
CA LYS A 8 0.96 -14.97 -17.43
C LYS A 8 1.05 -14.14 -16.17
N LEU A 9 2.19 -14.17 -15.49
CA LEU A 9 2.42 -13.46 -14.25
C LEU A 9 3.10 -12.14 -14.56
N ASN A 10 2.75 -11.10 -13.81
CA ASN A 10 3.47 -9.84 -13.85
C ASN A 10 4.54 -9.85 -12.76
N PHE A 11 5.79 -9.57 -13.15
CA PHE A 11 6.93 -9.45 -12.24
C PHE A 11 7.44 -7.99 -12.18
N GLU A 12 6.62 -7.03 -12.62
CA GLU A 12 6.92 -5.60 -12.55
C GLU A 12 7.22 -5.14 -11.13
N GLU A 13 7.96 -4.03 -11.04
CA GLU A 13 8.36 -3.44 -9.77
C GLU A 13 7.14 -2.89 -9.01
N ASN A 14 7.26 -2.89 -7.68
CA ASN A 14 6.27 -2.32 -6.79
C ASN A 14 5.93 -0.86 -7.16
N PRO A 15 4.64 -0.45 -7.09
CA PRO A 15 4.23 0.92 -7.35
C PRO A 15 4.81 1.88 -6.31
N LYS A 16 4.81 3.17 -6.65
CA LYS A 16 5.38 4.24 -5.82
C LYS A 16 4.42 5.40 -5.66
N LEU A 17 4.27 5.89 -4.44
CA LEU A 17 3.63 7.17 -4.12
C LEU A 17 4.67 8.30 -4.17
N VAL A 18 4.30 9.42 -4.79
CA VAL A 18 5.16 10.62 -4.87
C VAL A 18 4.63 11.68 -3.91
N ILE A 19 5.43 12.05 -2.91
CA ILE A 19 5.05 13.05 -1.91
C ILE A 19 6.13 14.13 -1.87
N LYS A 20 5.81 15.35 -2.32
CA LYS A 20 6.77 16.47 -2.41
C LYS A 20 8.07 16.09 -3.15
N GLY A 21 7.97 15.26 -4.19
CA GLY A 21 9.11 14.76 -4.96
C GLY A 21 9.87 13.59 -4.33
N ALA A 22 9.48 13.10 -3.15
CA ALA A 22 10.00 11.87 -2.57
C ALA A 22 9.21 10.65 -3.08
N GLU A 23 9.91 9.66 -3.62
CA GLU A 23 9.34 8.38 -4.02
C GLU A 23 9.29 7.39 -2.85
N ILE A 24 8.08 6.94 -2.53
CA ILE A 24 7.77 5.95 -1.50
C ILE A 24 7.25 4.69 -2.18
N GLU A 25 8.03 3.62 -2.17
CA GLU A 25 7.62 2.31 -2.69
C GLU A 25 6.55 1.68 -1.78
N VAL A 26 5.51 1.10 -2.39
CA VAL A 26 4.43 0.37 -1.72
C VAL A 26 4.56 -1.11 -2.05
N ASP A 27 4.66 -1.95 -1.03
CA ASP A 27 4.80 -3.40 -1.19
C ASP A 27 3.47 -4.01 -1.67
N THR A 28 3.45 -4.55 -2.89
CA THR A 28 2.26 -5.12 -3.55
C THR A 28 2.25 -6.64 -3.64
N ASP A 29 3.19 -7.29 -2.96
CA ASP A 29 3.28 -8.74 -2.87
C ASP A 29 1.94 -9.34 -2.45
N ALA A 30 1.51 -10.42 -3.09
CA ALA A 30 0.22 -11.05 -2.78
C ALA A 30 0.01 -11.35 -1.28
N THR A 31 1.09 -11.68 -0.56
CA THR A 31 1.04 -11.90 0.91
C THR A 31 0.76 -10.60 1.68
N THR A 32 1.33 -9.48 1.25
CA THR A 32 1.10 -8.16 1.82
C THR A 32 -0.33 -7.71 1.57
N VAL A 33 -0.82 -7.83 0.32
CA VAL A 33 -2.20 -7.49 -0.05
C VAL A 33 -3.22 -8.29 0.76
N LEU A 34 -3.04 -9.62 0.86
CA LEU A 34 -3.95 -10.47 1.66
C LEU A 34 -3.98 -10.10 3.15
N LYS A 35 -2.83 -9.73 3.72
CA LYS A 35 -2.75 -9.27 5.12
C LYS A 35 -3.51 -7.96 5.32
N VAL A 36 -3.41 -7.03 4.36
CA VAL A 36 -4.11 -5.76 4.41
C VAL A 36 -5.61 -5.98 4.28
N MET A 37 -6.06 -6.73 3.28
CA MET A 37 -7.49 -7.08 3.11
C MET A 37 -8.07 -7.75 4.37
N GLY A 38 -7.33 -8.68 4.98
CA GLY A 38 -7.75 -9.32 6.23
C GLY A 38 -7.67 -8.42 7.46
N ALA A 39 -6.90 -7.34 7.42
CA ALA A 39 -6.79 -6.38 8.51
C ALA A 39 -7.91 -5.34 8.49
N ILE A 40 -8.27 -4.84 7.30
CA ILE A 40 -9.28 -3.79 7.13
C ILE A 40 -10.71 -4.35 7.02
N GLY A 41 -10.85 -5.64 6.68
CA GLY A 41 -12.17 -6.27 6.52
C GLY A 41 -13.00 -5.63 5.41
N ASN A 42 -14.33 -5.66 5.57
CA ASN A 42 -15.27 -4.94 4.69
C ASN A 42 -15.62 -3.53 5.24
N GLU A 43 -14.84 -3.01 6.19
CA GLU A 43 -15.14 -1.73 6.83
C GLU A 43 -14.61 -0.57 5.98
N SER A 44 -15.46 0.44 5.78
CA SER A 44 -15.16 1.62 4.97
C SER A 44 -14.23 2.61 5.67
N ASP A 45 -14.11 2.53 7.01
CA ASP A 45 -13.35 3.46 7.83
C ASP A 45 -12.21 2.75 8.58
N LEU A 46 -10.97 3.18 8.32
CA LEU A 46 -9.79 2.63 9.01
C LEU A 46 -9.69 3.19 10.43
N THR A 47 -9.62 2.32 11.43
CA THR A 47 -9.28 2.77 12.79
C THR A 47 -7.80 3.16 12.87
N PRO A 48 -7.36 3.95 13.88
CA PRO A 48 -5.94 4.26 14.06
C PRO A 48 -5.05 3.01 14.19
N LYS A 49 -5.58 1.90 14.71
CA LYS A 49 -4.85 0.64 14.79
C LYS A 49 -4.66 0.00 13.42
N ASP A 50 -5.67 0.08 12.56
CA ASP A 50 -5.60 -0.45 11.20
C ASP A 50 -4.62 0.36 10.37
N VAL A 51 -4.65 1.69 10.51
CA VAL A 51 -3.69 2.59 9.84
C VAL A 51 -2.24 2.19 10.18
N VAL A 52 -1.92 1.97 11.46
CA VAL A 52 -0.57 1.55 11.87
C VAL A 52 -0.22 0.17 11.34
N LYS A 53 -1.13 -0.80 11.47
CA LYS A 53 -0.90 -2.18 11.01
C LYS A 53 -0.67 -2.25 9.50
N VAL A 54 -1.51 -1.56 8.72
CA VAL A 54 -1.35 -1.47 7.28
C VAL A 54 -0.03 -0.81 6.95
N TYR A 55 0.25 0.38 7.52
CA TYR A 55 1.50 1.11 7.32
C TYR A 55 2.75 0.24 7.52
N GLU A 56 2.80 -0.55 8.60
CA GLU A 56 3.92 -1.45 8.88
C GLU A 56 4.00 -2.65 7.92
N THR A 57 2.88 -3.02 7.29
CA THR A 57 2.80 -4.13 6.34
C THR A 57 3.23 -3.71 4.93
N ILE A 58 2.79 -2.54 4.46
CA ILE A 58 2.97 -2.11 3.07
C ILE A 58 4.23 -1.27 2.84
N PHE A 59 4.83 -0.70 3.89
CA PHE A 59 6.04 0.11 3.78
C PHE A 59 7.23 -0.56 4.47
N LYS A 60 8.26 -0.84 3.69
CA LYS A 60 9.55 -1.33 4.21
C LYS A 60 10.22 -0.27 5.07
N GLU A 61 11.17 -0.69 5.92
CA GLU A 61 11.84 0.20 6.88
C GLU A 61 12.44 1.46 6.23
N LYS A 62 13.07 1.32 5.07
CA LYS A 62 13.66 2.43 4.31
C LYS A 62 12.59 3.48 3.92
N GLU A 63 11.42 3.04 3.51
CA GLU A 63 10.29 3.89 3.10
C GLU A 63 9.67 4.57 4.32
N ARG A 64 9.51 3.84 5.43
CA ARG A 64 9.06 4.39 6.71
C ARG A 64 9.95 5.53 7.20
N GLN A 65 11.27 5.40 7.09
CA GLN A 65 12.22 6.48 7.42
C GLN A 65 12.06 7.72 6.52
N LYS A 66 11.68 7.55 5.24
CA LYS A 66 11.38 8.69 4.35
C LYS A 66 10.08 9.38 4.81
N ILE A 67 9.05 8.59 5.14
CA ILE A 67 7.75 9.09 5.59
C ILE A 67 7.87 9.87 6.91
N GLU A 68 8.65 9.36 7.87
CA GLU A 68 8.91 10.05 9.15
C GLU A 68 9.52 11.45 8.95
N LYS A 69 10.43 11.62 7.98
CA LYS A 69 11.05 12.90 7.65
C LYS A 69 10.06 13.92 7.05
N LEU A 70 8.92 13.46 6.51
CA LEU A 70 7.87 14.35 6.03
C LEU A 70 7.09 15.01 7.17
N GLN A 71 7.17 14.45 8.38
CA GLN A 71 6.46 14.93 9.58
C GLN A 71 4.97 15.21 9.31
N LEU A 72 4.31 14.27 8.62
CA LEU A 72 2.90 14.38 8.26
C LEU A 72 2.03 14.50 9.52
N LYS A 73 1.01 15.35 9.46
CA LYS A 73 -0.03 15.37 10.49
C LYS A 73 -0.87 14.11 10.37
N MET A 74 -1.54 13.70 11.46
CA MET A 74 -2.34 12.46 11.48
C MET A 74 -3.33 12.36 10.31
N ARG A 75 -4.00 13.47 9.95
CA ARG A 75 -4.93 13.50 8.81
C ARG A 75 -4.23 13.22 7.48
N ASP A 76 -3.06 13.81 7.25
CA ASP A 76 -2.28 13.60 6.02
C ASP A 76 -1.70 12.18 5.98
N PHE A 77 -1.33 11.62 7.14
CA PHE A 77 -0.87 10.24 7.27
C PHE A 77 -1.98 9.23 6.98
N GLN A 78 -3.22 9.49 7.40
CA GLN A 78 -4.36 8.66 7.03
C GLN A 78 -4.56 8.65 5.51
N VAL A 79 -4.49 9.82 4.85
CA VAL A 79 -4.56 9.90 3.38
C VAL A 79 -3.46 9.07 2.73
N LEU A 80 -2.20 9.19 3.19
CA LEU A 80 -1.09 8.38 2.68
C LEU A 80 -1.39 6.87 2.72
N VAL A 81 -1.90 6.37 3.85
CA VAL A 81 -2.21 4.96 4.01
C VAL A 81 -3.41 4.54 3.15
N SER A 82 -4.45 5.36 3.06
CA SER A 82 -5.61 5.11 2.21
C SER A 82 -5.24 5.03 0.72
N GLU A 83 -4.45 5.98 0.21
CA GLU A 83 -3.95 5.95 -1.18
C GLU A 83 -3.14 4.69 -1.45
N ALA A 84 -2.31 4.28 -0.50
CA ALA A 84 -1.54 3.05 -0.65
C ALA A 84 -2.40 1.79 -0.64
N ILE A 85 -3.49 1.77 0.15
CA ILE A 85 -4.47 0.67 0.11
C ILE A 85 -5.14 0.61 -1.27
N SER A 86 -5.62 1.75 -1.79
CA SER A 86 -6.22 1.82 -3.13
C SER A 86 -5.28 1.29 -4.22
N LEU A 87 -4.01 1.69 -4.18
CA LEU A 87 -2.99 1.18 -5.11
C LEU A 87 -2.83 -0.34 -5.08
N ILE A 88 -2.93 -0.96 -3.90
CA ILE A 88 -2.69 -2.42 -3.76
C ILE A 88 -3.97 -3.26 -3.92
N THR A 89 -5.16 -2.70 -3.66
CA THR A 89 -6.43 -3.41 -3.87
C THR A 89 -6.96 -3.25 -5.29
N GLY A 90 -6.41 -2.29 -6.06
CA GLY A 90 -6.87 -2.00 -7.41
C GLY A 90 -8.20 -1.24 -7.43
N ASP A 91 -8.62 -0.67 -6.30
CA ASP A 91 -9.69 0.32 -6.24
C ASP A 91 -9.14 1.67 -6.73
N GLU A 92 -8.72 1.73 -7.99
CA GLU A 92 -8.77 2.99 -8.71
C GLU A 92 -10.27 3.28 -8.90
N GLU A 93 -10.81 4.30 -8.24
CA GLU A 93 -12.00 4.93 -8.83
C GLU A 93 -11.59 5.33 -10.25
N PRO A 94 -12.27 4.83 -11.30
CA PRO A 94 -12.01 5.30 -12.65
C PRO A 94 -12.35 6.79 -12.64
N GLY A 95 -11.32 7.64 -12.65
CA GLY A 95 -11.49 9.07 -12.74
C GLY A 95 -12.29 9.39 -14.00
N GLU A 96 -13.46 10.03 -13.82
CA GLU A 96 -14.22 10.67 -14.89
C GLU A 96 -13.43 11.80 -15.56
#